data_AF-A0A2L0EWG4-F1
#
_entry.id   AF-A0A2L0EWG4-F1
#
_cell.length_a   1.000
_cell.length_b   1.000
_cell.length_c   1.000
_cell.angle_alpha   90.00
_cell.angle_beta   90.00
_cell.angle_gamma   90.00
#
_symmetry.space_group_name_H-M   'P 1'
#
loop_
_entity.id
_entity.type
_entity.pdbx_description
1 polymer ?
#
loop_
_entity_poly.entity_id
_entity_poly.type
_entity_poly.pdbx_seq_one_letter_code
_entity_poly.pdbx_strand_id
1 'polypeptide(L)'
;MRPARWKVFQVLPVAGQNDGSVEDLLIDGDQFRAFVARHRHLEAEALNPIAEDNEAMTDSYAMIDPSGRFYGNSSGRHVASAPILDVGIDAALAQVGFVPERLAARGGVYAWKPVPQPESLLSPAALVLVTQK
;
A
#
# COMPACT_ATOMS: atom_id res chain seq x y z
N MET A 1 -5.84 -5.55 -22.70
CA MET A 1 -5.56 -6.23 -21.42
C MET A 1 -6.83 -6.16 -20.57
N ARG A 2 -7.20 -7.20 -19.82
CA ARG A 2 -8.38 -7.21 -18.91
C ARG A 2 -7.94 -7.64 -17.51
N PRO A 3 -7.35 -6.75 -16.70
CA PRO A 3 -6.91 -7.10 -15.37
C PRO A 3 -8.11 -7.31 -14.43
N ALA A 4 -7.94 -8.08 -13.37
CA ALA A 4 -8.98 -8.22 -12.34
C ALA A 4 -9.20 -6.92 -11.55
N ARG A 5 -8.17 -6.06 -11.48
CA ARG A 5 -8.18 -4.76 -10.79
C ARG A 5 -7.25 -3.80 -11.51
N TRP A 6 -7.62 -2.54 -11.53
CA TRP A 6 -6.76 -1.45 -11.98
C TRP A 6 -6.59 -0.44 -10.85
N LYS A 7 -5.43 -0.48 -10.19
CA LYS A 7 -5.05 0.55 -9.22
C LYS A 7 -4.43 1.74 -9.93
N VAL A 8 -4.81 2.93 -9.52
CA VAL A 8 -4.31 4.19 -10.06
C VAL A 8 -3.81 5.02 -8.90
N PHE A 9 -2.52 5.33 -8.90
CA PHE A 9 -1.88 6.11 -7.86
C PHE A 9 -1.58 7.52 -8.36
N GLN A 10 -1.88 8.54 -7.56
CA GLN A 10 -1.25 9.83 -7.74
C GLN A 10 0.24 9.69 -7.44
N VAL A 11 1.13 10.32 -8.22
CA VAL A 11 2.57 10.29 -7.91
C VAL A 11 2.79 10.82 -6.49
N LEU A 12 3.51 10.06 -5.67
CA LEU A 12 3.78 10.39 -4.26
C LEU A 12 5.27 10.71 -4.08
N PRO A 13 5.64 11.97 -3.80
CA PRO A 13 7.00 12.29 -3.40
C PRO A 13 7.29 11.75 -2.00
N VAL A 14 8.44 11.10 -1.84
CA VAL A 14 8.91 10.58 -0.55
C VAL A 14 10.37 10.98 -0.38
N ALA A 15 10.62 11.88 0.56
CA ALA A 15 11.93 12.49 0.74
C ALA A 15 13.01 11.45 1.05
N GLY A 16 14.12 11.52 0.31
CA GLY A 16 15.25 10.60 0.38
C GLY A 16 14.99 9.24 -0.28
N GLN A 17 13.88 9.06 -1.01
CA GLN A 17 13.61 7.84 -1.78
C GLN A 17 13.56 8.09 -3.28
N ASN A 18 12.88 9.16 -3.70
CA ASN A 18 12.65 9.46 -5.12
C ASN A 18 12.98 10.90 -5.51
N ASP A 19 13.76 11.60 -4.68
CA ASP A 19 14.23 12.97 -4.93
C ASP A 19 14.93 13.08 -6.29
N GLY A 20 14.61 14.15 -7.03
CA GLY A 20 15.14 14.44 -8.36
C GLY A 20 14.61 13.54 -9.48
N SER A 21 13.69 12.60 -9.18
CA SER A 21 13.16 11.64 -10.15
C SER A 21 11.66 11.78 -10.41
N VAL A 22 10.93 12.55 -9.59
CA VAL A 22 9.45 12.58 -9.62
C VAL A 22 8.87 13.97 -9.80
N GLU A 23 9.68 15.01 -9.69
CA GLU A 23 9.27 16.42 -9.68
C GLU A 23 8.49 16.80 -10.94
N ASP A 24 8.99 16.39 -12.12
CA ASP A 24 8.33 16.63 -13.41
C ASP A 24 7.07 15.78 -13.62
N LEU A 25 6.82 14.79 -12.74
CA LEU A 25 5.68 13.88 -12.81
C LEU A 25 4.58 14.25 -11.79
N LEU A 26 4.84 15.23 -10.92
CA LEU A 26 3.89 15.66 -9.90
C LEU A 26 2.65 16.29 -10.56
N ILE A 27 1.49 15.89 -10.06
CA ILE A 27 0.19 16.44 -10.44
C ILE A 27 -0.58 16.82 -9.18
N ASP A 28 -1.41 17.85 -9.28
CA ASP A 28 -2.31 18.22 -8.20
C ASP A 28 -3.53 17.28 -8.10
N GLY A 29 -4.33 17.47 -7.05
CA GLY A 29 -5.53 16.66 -6.82
C GLY A 29 -6.61 16.83 -7.88
N ASP A 30 -6.73 18.00 -8.52
CA ASP A 30 -7.72 18.24 -9.58
C ASP A 30 -7.34 17.51 -10.86
N GLN A 31 -6.06 17.55 -11.24
CA GLN A 31 -5.52 16.79 -12.36
C GLN A 31 -5.71 15.28 -12.16
N PHE A 32 -5.46 14.78 -10.94
CA PHE A 32 -5.70 13.38 -10.60
C PHE A 32 -7.20 13.01 -10.70
N ARG A 33 -8.09 13.81 -10.10
CA ARG A 33 -9.54 13.61 -10.20
C ARG A 33 -10.04 13.65 -11.65
N ALA A 34 -9.50 14.56 -12.47
CA ALA A 34 -9.82 14.64 -13.88
C ALA A 34 -9.39 13.39 -14.66
N PHE A 35 -8.22 12.82 -14.34
CA PHE A 35 -7.79 11.53 -14.90
C PHE A 35 -8.78 10.43 -14.54
N VAL A 36 -9.17 10.30 -13.26
CA VAL A 36 -10.13 9.27 -12.82
C VAL A 36 -11.48 9.45 -13.52
N ALA A 37 -11.99 10.69 -13.59
CA ALA A 37 -13.27 11.00 -14.24
C ALA A 37 -13.28 10.61 -15.72
N ARG A 38 -12.19 10.90 -16.47
CA ARG A 38 -12.05 10.54 -17.88
C ARG A 38 -12.16 9.03 -18.13
N HIS A 39 -11.78 8.21 -17.16
CA HIS A 39 -11.75 6.75 -17.28
C HIS A 39 -12.95 6.04 -16.65
N ARG A 40 -13.95 6.77 -16.13
CA ARG A 40 -15.17 6.15 -15.55
C ARG A 40 -15.94 5.27 -16.53
N HIS A 41 -15.81 5.52 -17.83
CA HIS A 41 -16.45 4.70 -18.86
C HIS A 41 -16.04 3.21 -18.81
N LEU A 42 -14.88 2.89 -18.22
CA LEU A 42 -14.38 1.52 -18.06
C LEU A 42 -15.12 0.73 -16.98
N GLU A 43 -15.99 1.35 -16.20
CA GLU A 43 -16.89 0.65 -15.27
C GLU A 43 -17.77 -0.38 -16.00
N ALA A 44 -18.23 -0.06 -17.22
CA ALA A 44 -19.01 -0.97 -18.06
C ALA A 44 -18.24 -2.27 -18.42
N GLU A 45 -16.91 -2.24 -18.32
CA GLU A 45 -16.01 -3.38 -18.55
C GLU A 45 -15.52 -4.02 -17.25
N ALA A 46 -16.09 -3.64 -16.10
CA ALA A 46 -15.63 -4.02 -14.77
C ALA A 46 -14.18 -3.61 -14.47
N LEU A 47 -13.70 -2.53 -15.12
CA LEU A 47 -12.36 -1.97 -14.99
C LEU A 47 -12.39 -0.56 -14.38
N ASN A 48 -13.33 -0.29 -13.48
CA ASN A 48 -13.39 0.98 -12.76
C ASN A 48 -12.05 1.23 -12.01
N PRO A 49 -11.43 2.43 -12.15
CA PRO A 49 -10.21 2.76 -11.42
C PRO A 49 -10.39 2.63 -9.90
N ILE A 50 -9.49 1.90 -9.24
CA ILE A 50 -9.29 1.96 -7.79
C ILE A 50 -8.25 3.05 -7.56
N ALA A 51 -8.73 4.28 -7.41
CA ALA A 51 -7.89 5.46 -7.30
C ALA A 51 -7.43 5.71 -5.86
N GLU A 52 -6.14 5.99 -5.69
CA GLU A 52 -5.53 6.35 -4.41
C GLU A 52 -4.67 7.60 -4.60
N ASP A 53 -5.15 8.72 -4.07
CA ASP A 53 -4.37 9.96 -4.01
C ASP A 53 -3.31 9.89 -2.90
N ASN A 54 -2.51 10.95 -2.76
CA ASN A 54 -1.43 10.98 -1.75
C ASN A 54 -1.96 10.84 -0.31
N GLU A 55 -3.14 11.40 -0.01
CA GLU A 55 -3.76 11.26 1.32
C GLU A 55 -4.21 9.82 1.57
N ALA A 56 -4.87 9.19 0.60
CA ALA A 56 -5.31 7.80 0.68
C ALA A 56 -4.13 6.82 0.84
N MET A 57 -2.97 7.11 0.23
CA MET A 57 -1.79 6.24 0.35
C MET A 57 -1.03 6.41 1.68
N THR A 58 -1.12 7.58 2.31
CA THR A 58 -0.35 7.86 3.53
C THR A 58 -0.93 7.08 4.72
N ASP A 59 -0.06 6.39 5.45
CA ASP A 59 -0.40 5.58 6.64
C ASP A 59 -1.36 4.41 6.41
N SER A 60 -1.68 4.09 5.15
CA SER A 60 -2.70 3.09 4.80
C SER A 60 -2.11 1.76 4.32
N TYR A 61 -0.79 1.59 4.42
CA TYR A 61 -0.06 0.39 4.05
C TYR A 61 0.78 -0.10 5.24
N ALA A 62 0.65 -1.38 5.58
CA ALA A 62 1.60 -2.06 6.45
C ALA A 62 2.73 -2.65 5.56
N MET A 63 3.80 -1.90 5.38
CA MET A 63 4.93 -2.29 4.50
C MET A 63 6.09 -2.83 5.34
N ILE A 64 6.72 -3.90 4.87
CA ILE A 64 7.86 -4.54 5.54
C ILE A 64 9.08 -4.46 4.62
N ASP A 65 10.22 -4.02 5.15
CA ASP A 65 11.49 -4.00 4.44
C ASP A 65 12.17 -5.39 4.45
N PRO A 66 13.21 -5.62 3.63
CA PRO A 66 13.92 -6.91 3.61
C PRO A 66 14.57 -7.32 4.94
N SER A 67 14.74 -6.39 5.89
CA SER A 67 15.29 -6.64 7.22
C SER A 67 14.20 -7.03 8.23
N GLY A 68 12.94 -7.18 7.80
CA GLY A 68 11.84 -7.57 8.67
C GLY A 68 11.37 -6.45 9.59
N ARG A 69 11.51 -5.19 9.17
CA ARG A 69 11.00 -4.00 9.89
C ARG A 69 9.80 -3.45 9.16
N PHE A 70 8.80 -2.99 9.89
CA PHE A 70 7.79 -2.15 9.26
C PHE A 70 8.41 -0.82 8.85
N TYR A 71 7.88 -0.21 7.80
CA TYR A 71 8.16 1.19 7.49
C TYR A 71 6.89 1.91 7.02
N GLY A 72 6.85 3.20 7.29
CA GLY A 72 5.73 4.09 6.97
C GLY A 72 6.22 5.43 6.45
N ASN A 73 5.29 6.26 5.99
CA ASN A 73 5.58 7.52 5.30
C ASN A 73 4.86 8.74 5.92
N SER A 74 4.40 8.65 7.16
CA SER A 74 3.59 9.68 7.85
C SER A 74 4.21 11.08 7.83
N SER A 75 5.54 11.16 7.79
CA SER A 75 6.30 12.42 7.77
C SER A 75 6.77 12.85 6.37
N GLY A 76 6.22 12.27 5.30
CA GLY A 76 6.66 12.51 3.92
C GLY A 76 8.01 11.86 3.59
N ARG A 77 8.52 10.99 4.45
CA ARG A 77 9.74 10.19 4.30
C ARG A 77 9.57 8.83 4.93
N HIS A 78 10.38 7.86 4.52
CA HIS A 78 10.35 6.55 5.16
C HIS A 78 10.93 6.60 6.60
N VAL A 79 10.15 6.08 7.54
CA VAL A 79 10.58 5.79 8.92
C VAL A 79 10.38 4.30 9.15
N ALA A 80 11.42 3.62 9.65
CA ALA A 80 11.39 2.19 9.93
C ALA A 80 11.22 1.91 11.44
N SER A 81 10.52 0.84 11.77
CA SER A 81 10.40 0.31 13.13
C SER A 81 11.67 -0.45 13.56
N ALA A 82 11.71 -0.88 14.81
CA ALA A 82 12.54 -2.01 15.23
C ALA A 82 12.11 -3.31 14.49
N PRO A 83 13.01 -4.32 14.36
CA PRO A 83 12.66 -5.60 13.74
C PRO A 83 11.46 -6.25 14.43
N ILE A 84 10.55 -6.78 13.61
CA ILE A 84 9.30 -7.40 14.10
C ILE A 84 9.60 -8.57 15.05
N LEU A 85 10.69 -9.32 14.80
CA LEU A 85 11.09 -10.45 15.63
C LEU A 85 11.63 -10.03 17.01
N ASP A 86 12.04 -8.77 17.17
CA ASP A 86 12.58 -8.26 18.44
C ASP A 86 11.48 -7.68 19.33
N VAL A 87 10.50 -6.99 18.73
CA VAL A 87 9.49 -6.21 19.48
C VAL A 87 8.04 -6.72 19.30
N GLY A 88 7.78 -7.61 18.35
CA GLY A 88 6.45 -8.06 17.99
C GLY A 88 5.71 -7.13 17.00
N ILE A 89 4.62 -7.61 16.43
CA ILE A 89 3.88 -6.93 15.35
C ILE A 89 3.28 -5.60 15.82
N ASP A 90 2.54 -5.61 16.93
CA ASP A 90 1.79 -4.44 17.40
C ASP A 90 2.74 -3.29 17.78
N ALA A 91 3.83 -3.60 18.50
CA ALA A 91 4.82 -2.61 18.90
C ALA A 91 5.60 -2.05 17.69
N ALA A 92 5.87 -2.88 16.67
CA ALA A 92 6.54 -2.43 15.46
C ALA A 92 5.64 -1.55 14.58
N LEU A 93 4.36 -1.89 14.41
CA LEU A 93 3.39 -1.08 13.66
C LEU A 93 3.17 0.30 14.30
N ALA A 94 3.09 0.37 15.63
CA ALA A 94 2.92 1.62 16.38
C ALA A 94 4.06 2.63 16.14
N GLN A 95 5.25 2.16 15.74
CA GLN A 95 6.42 3.01 15.47
C GLN A 95 6.38 3.70 14.09
N VAL A 96 5.53 3.23 13.17
CA VAL A 96 5.53 3.68 11.77
C VAL A 96 4.22 4.34 11.34
N GLY A 97 3.28 4.53 12.27
CA GLY A 97 2.06 5.31 12.03
C GLY A 97 1.01 4.63 11.16
N PHE A 98 1.05 3.30 11.00
CA PHE A 98 0.02 2.57 10.24
C PHE A 98 -1.37 2.73 10.89
N VAL A 99 -2.37 3.08 10.09
CA VAL A 99 -3.77 3.26 10.52
C VAL A 99 -4.67 2.27 9.76
N PRO A 100 -5.11 1.16 10.40
CA PRO A 100 -5.97 0.15 9.77
C PRO A 100 -7.24 0.73 9.13
N GLU A 101 -7.82 1.75 9.74
CA GLU A 101 -9.02 2.43 9.26
C GLU A 101 -8.78 3.13 7.92
N ARG A 102 -7.58 3.65 7.67
CA ARG A 102 -7.22 4.25 6.37
C ARG A 102 -7.08 3.20 5.28
N LEU A 103 -6.52 2.02 5.60
CA LEU A 103 -6.51 0.89 4.67
C LEU A 103 -7.94 0.47 4.29
N ALA A 104 -8.85 0.41 5.25
CA ALA A 104 -10.25 0.09 4.99
C ALA A 104 -10.94 1.20 4.18
N ALA A 105 -10.72 2.48 4.51
CA ALA A 105 -11.34 3.62 3.85
C ALA A 105 -11.02 3.71 2.36
N ARG A 106 -9.80 3.34 1.95
CA ARG A 106 -9.42 3.25 0.52
C ARG A 106 -9.81 1.93 -0.17
N GLY A 107 -10.61 1.09 0.49
CA GLY A 107 -11.05 -0.20 -0.04
C GLY A 107 -9.92 -1.24 -0.14
N GLY A 108 -8.90 -1.17 0.72
CA GLY A 108 -7.75 -2.08 0.71
C GLY A 108 -8.03 -3.49 1.21
N VAL A 109 -9.19 -3.73 1.82
CA VAL A 109 -9.63 -5.07 2.25
C VAL A 109 -10.31 -5.75 1.07
N TYR A 110 -9.63 -6.74 0.48
CA TYR A 110 -10.16 -7.51 -0.63
C TYR A 110 -10.42 -8.96 -0.24
N ALA A 111 -11.41 -9.59 -0.89
CA ALA A 111 -11.60 -11.03 -0.89
C ALA A 111 -10.50 -11.71 -1.73
N TRP A 112 -9.27 -11.75 -1.21
CA TRP A 112 -8.20 -12.54 -1.78
C TRP A 112 -8.55 -14.02 -1.63
N LYS A 113 -8.40 -14.81 -2.69
CA LYS A 113 -8.50 -16.27 -2.55
C LYS A 113 -7.38 -16.71 -1.59
N PRO A 114 -7.68 -17.44 -0.50
CA PRO A 114 -6.65 -17.99 0.35
C PRO A 114 -5.69 -18.81 -0.51
N VAL A 115 -4.39 -18.57 -0.34
CA VAL A 115 -3.40 -19.54 -0.84
C VAL A 115 -3.63 -20.82 -0.02
N PRO A 116 -3.85 -21.99 -0.65
CA PRO A 116 -3.93 -23.24 0.08
C PRO A 116 -2.68 -23.38 0.95
N GLN A 117 -2.85 -23.47 2.26
CA GLN A 117 -1.70 -23.66 3.14
C GLN A 117 -1.16 -25.08 2.94
N PRO A 118 0.16 -25.26 2.75
CA PRO A 118 0.74 -26.60 2.83
C PRO A 118 0.55 -27.13 4.26
N GLU A 119 0.08 -28.37 4.39
CA GLU A 119 -0.26 -29.03 5.66
C GLU A 119 0.87 -29.04 6.72
N SER A 120 2.11 -28.75 6.31
CA SER A 120 3.30 -28.74 7.18
C SER A 120 3.46 -27.51 8.08
N LEU A 121 2.55 -26.53 8.05
CA LEU A 121 2.68 -25.26 8.77
C LEU A 121 1.75 -25.09 9.98
N LEU A 122 1.18 -26.18 10.52
CA LEU A 122 0.38 -26.16 11.76
C LEU A 122 1.22 -26.00 13.06
N SER A 123 2.28 -25.20 13.03
CA SER A 123 2.97 -24.71 14.24
C SER A 123 2.63 -23.22 14.42
N PRO A 124 2.41 -22.70 15.66
CA PRO A 124 1.71 -21.43 15.89
C PRO A 124 2.46 -20.14 15.48
N ALA A 125 3.55 -20.22 14.72
CA ALA A 125 4.52 -19.13 14.55
C ALA A 125 4.88 -18.78 13.09
N ALA A 126 4.01 -19.04 12.11
CA ALA A 126 4.30 -18.72 10.71
C ALA A 126 3.53 -17.47 10.22
N LEU A 127 4.22 -16.32 10.21
CA LEU A 127 3.82 -15.12 9.48
C LEU A 127 4.11 -15.32 7.98
N VAL A 128 3.09 -15.27 7.14
CA VAL A 128 3.22 -15.35 5.68
C VAL A 128 3.54 -13.95 5.13
N LEU A 129 4.80 -13.70 4.75
CA LEU A 129 5.17 -12.56 3.91
C LEU A 129 4.93 -12.91 2.45
N VAL A 130 3.93 -12.28 1.83
CA VAL A 130 3.76 -12.30 0.36
C VAL A 130 4.63 -11.20 -0.22
N THR A 131 5.80 -11.55 -0.75
CA THR A 131 6.54 -10.65 -1.64
C THR A 131 6.03 -10.86 -3.07
N GLN A 132 5.57 -9.79 -3.71
CA GLN A 132 5.28 -9.82 -5.15
C GLN A 132 6.62 -9.70 -5.89
N LYS A 133 6.90 -10.65 -6.78
CA LYS A 133 8.00 -10.55 -7.76
C LYS A 133 7.67 -9.52 -8.83
#